data_AF-A0A7C2PP46-F1
#
_entry.id   AF-A0A7C2PP46-F1
#
_cell.length_a   1.000
_cell.length_b   1.000
_cell.length_c   1.000
_cell.angle_alpha   90.00
_cell.angle_beta   90.00
_cell.angle_gamma   90.00
#
_symmetry.space_group_name_H-M   'P 1'
#
loop_
_entity.id
_entity.type
_entity.pdbx_description
1 polymer ?
#
loop_
_entity_poly.entity_id
_entity_poly.type
_entity_poly.pdbx_seq_one_letter_code
_entity_poly.pdbx_strand_id
1 'polypeptide(L)'
;MKKMITILSTSLLILALSPSQSSASAALGKKIYKKSFQKTCGFSSVRFARNHTQGEWETIYEAGNLPKEAQVICPQLDISSLESDIWDDLYQYVTKYALDGVAPSGCND
;
A
#
# COMPACT_ATOMS: atom_id res chain seq x y z
N MET A 1 -28.86 12.43 8.82
CA MET A 1 -28.76 12.79 7.39
C MET A 1 -27.43 12.24 6.84
N LYS A 2 -27.45 11.13 6.10
CA LYS A 2 -26.25 10.53 5.51
C LYS A 2 -25.96 11.26 4.21
N LYS A 3 -24.92 12.10 4.20
CA LYS A 3 -24.47 12.78 2.99
C LYS A 3 -23.65 11.79 2.18
N MET A 4 -24.22 11.30 1.09
CA MET A 4 -23.52 10.54 0.07
C MET A 4 -22.54 11.48 -0.64
N ILE A 5 -21.25 11.29 -0.42
CA ILE A 5 -20.21 11.95 -1.20
C ILE A 5 -19.96 11.04 -2.40
N THR A 6 -20.66 11.30 -3.49
CA THR A 6 -20.39 10.66 -4.78
C THR A 6 -19.16 11.34 -5.38
N ILE A 7 -18.00 10.72 -5.21
CA ILE A 7 -16.77 11.12 -5.90
C ILE A 7 -16.85 10.57 -7.32
N LEU A 8 -17.13 11.44 -8.30
CA LEU A 8 -16.92 11.15 -9.71
C LEU A 8 -15.41 11.22 -9.98
N SER A 9 -14.76 10.06 -10.05
CA SER A 9 -13.37 9.95 -10.46
C SER A 9 -13.29 9.97 -12.00
N THR A 10 -12.99 11.13 -12.57
CA THR A 10 -12.49 11.22 -13.96
C THR A 10 -11.13 10.53 -14.04
N SER A 11 -11.10 9.33 -14.61
CA SER A 11 -9.86 8.60 -14.86
C SER A 11 -9.02 9.31 -15.93
N LEU A 12 -8.09 10.16 -15.51
CA LEU A 12 -6.91 10.45 -16.32
C LEU A 12 -6.08 9.16 -16.34
N LEU A 13 -6.00 8.51 -17.49
CA LEU A 13 -5.12 7.36 -17.70
C LEU A 13 -3.67 7.89 -17.81
N ILE A 14 -3.06 8.15 -16.65
CA ILE A 14 -1.63 8.45 -16.58
C ILE A 14 -0.91 7.12 -16.86
N LEU A 15 -0.21 7.03 -17.99
CA LEU A 15 0.75 5.95 -18.20
C LEU A 15 1.92 6.18 -17.24
N ALA A 16 1.78 5.69 -16.01
CA ALA A 16 2.85 5.68 -15.04
C ALA A 16 3.95 4.75 -15.56
N LEU A 17 5.08 5.33 -15.95
CA LEU A 17 6.34 4.61 -16.11
C LEU A 17 6.82 4.26 -14.70
N SER A 18 6.24 3.22 -14.09
CA SER A 18 6.63 2.82 -12.74
C SER A 18 8.11 2.42 -12.76
N PRO A 19 8.95 2.94 -11.84
CA PRO A 19 10.33 2.46 -11.72
C PRO A 19 10.33 0.94 -11.52
N SER A 20 11.32 0.25 -12.10
CA SER A 20 11.45 -1.20 -12.00
C SER A 20 11.60 -1.64 -10.54
N GLN A 21 10.49 -2.02 -9.90
CA GLN A 21 10.49 -2.51 -8.53
C GLN A 21 11.15 -3.89 -8.49
N SER A 22 12.30 -3.98 -7.80
CA SER A 22 13.00 -5.24 -7.63
C SER A 22 12.09 -6.26 -6.96
N SER A 23 11.99 -7.46 -7.52
CA SER A 23 11.16 -8.54 -6.97
C SER A 23 11.57 -8.92 -5.54
N ALA A 24 12.86 -8.72 -5.19
CA ALA A 24 13.38 -8.99 -3.86
C ALA A 24 12.84 -8.01 -2.81
N SER A 25 12.85 -6.71 -3.10
CA SER A 25 12.33 -5.66 -2.20
C SER A 25 10.83 -5.84 -1.94
N ALA A 26 10.05 -6.12 -2.98
CA ALA A 26 8.62 -6.40 -2.81
C ALA A 26 8.34 -7.67 -1.97
N ALA A 27 9.17 -8.71 -2.08
CA ALA A 27 9.05 -9.89 -1.23
C ALA A 27 9.38 -9.59 0.24
N LEU A 28 10.36 -8.70 0.47
CA LEU A 28 10.72 -8.24 1.81
C LEU A 28 9.60 -7.37 2.41
N GLY A 29 9.04 -6.44 1.65
CA GLY A 29 7.87 -5.65 2.04
C GLY A 29 6.65 -6.50 2.41
N LYS A 30 6.36 -7.54 1.62
CA LYS A 30 5.30 -8.53 1.97
C LYS A 30 5.57 -9.20 3.32
N LYS A 31 6.83 -9.60 3.57
CA LYS A 31 7.25 -10.25 4.82
C LYS A 31 7.15 -9.29 6.01
N ILE A 32 7.53 -8.03 5.83
CA ILE A 32 7.36 -6.96 6.82
C ILE A 32 5.89 -6.78 7.15
N TYR A 33 5.03 -6.62 6.14
CA TYR A 33 3.59 -6.47 6.35
C TYR A 33 3.02 -7.61 7.19
N LYS A 34 3.35 -8.86 6.82
CA LYS A 34 2.87 -10.05 7.56
C LYS A 34 3.30 -10.05 9.03
N LYS A 35 4.50 -9.55 9.34
CA LYS A 35 5.02 -9.50 10.71
C LYS A 35 4.42 -8.37 11.53
N SER A 36 4.34 -7.17 10.96
CA SER A 36 4.03 -5.94 11.70
C SER A 36 2.57 -5.50 11.59
N PHE A 37 1.90 -5.82 10.47
CA PHE A 37 0.56 -5.32 10.15
C PHE A 37 -0.49 -6.42 10.25
N GLN A 38 -0.25 -7.61 9.67
CA GLN A 38 -1.30 -8.61 9.48
C GLN A 38 -1.96 -9.07 10.79
N LYS A 39 -1.18 -9.23 11.87
CA LYS A 39 -1.72 -9.61 13.18
C LYS A 39 -2.58 -8.51 13.81
N THR A 40 -2.17 -7.26 13.66
CA THR A 40 -2.82 -6.09 14.26
C THR A 40 -4.06 -5.66 13.47
N CYS A 41 -3.94 -5.68 12.15
CA CYS A 41 -4.94 -5.13 11.23
C CYS A 41 -5.97 -6.17 10.78
N GLY A 42 -5.63 -7.47 10.84
CA GLY A 42 -6.56 -8.56 10.56
C GLY A 42 -6.91 -8.77 9.08
N PHE A 43 -6.18 -8.15 8.15
CA PHE A 43 -6.39 -8.33 6.71
C PHE A 43 -5.07 -8.51 5.95
N SER A 44 -5.18 -9.06 4.73
CA SER A 44 -4.04 -9.41 3.90
C SER A 44 -3.25 -8.19 3.42
N SER A 45 -1.97 -8.43 3.11
CA SER A 45 -1.09 -7.43 2.51
C SER A 45 -1.59 -7.00 1.13
N VAL A 46 -2.20 -7.92 0.38
CA VAL A 46 -2.84 -7.60 -0.90
C VAL A 46 -3.98 -6.61 -0.69
N ARG A 47 -4.88 -6.87 0.27
CA ARG A 47 -5.98 -5.94 0.55
C ARG A 47 -5.46 -4.55 0.91
N PHE A 48 -4.36 -4.48 1.66
CA PHE A 48 -3.69 -3.22 1.96
C PHE A 48 -3.18 -2.52 0.69
N ALA A 49 -2.36 -3.20 -0.12
CA ALA A 49 -1.79 -2.64 -1.34
C ALA A 49 -2.87 -2.14 -2.32
N ARG A 50 -4.02 -2.80 -2.38
CA ARG A 50 -5.14 -2.44 -3.27
C ARG A 50 -5.95 -1.21 -2.82
N ASN A 51 -5.61 -0.54 -1.71
CA ASN A 51 -6.30 0.70 -1.30
C ASN A 51 -6.03 1.88 -2.24
N HIS A 52 -4.86 1.88 -2.89
CA HIS A 52 -4.43 2.95 -3.78
C HIS A 52 -3.88 2.38 -5.09
N THR A 53 -3.86 3.21 -6.14
CA THR A 53 -3.12 2.96 -7.39
C THR A 53 -1.61 3.16 -7.18
N GLN A 54 -0.81 2.73 -8.15
CA GLN A 54 0.64 2.91 -8.15
C GLN A 54 1.02 4.39 -7.96
N GLY A 55 0.41 5.28 -8.75
CA GLY A 55 0.71 6.72 -8.70
C GLY A 55 0.24 7.38 -7.41
N GLU A 56 -0.86 6.92 -6.82
CA GLU A 56 -1.30 7.38 -5.50
C GLU A 56 -0.32 6.94 -4.41
N TRP A 57 0.13 5.69 -4.43
CA TRP A 57 1.14 5.21 -3.47
C TRP A 57 2.47 5.96 -3.60
N GLU A 58 2.92 6.23 -4.83
CA GLU A 58 4.11 7.04 -5.09
C GLU A 58 3.95 8.45 -4.52
N THR A 59 2.82 9.11 -4.79
CA THR A 59 2.52 10.44 -4.24
C THR A 59 2.50 10.44 -2.70
N ILE A 60 1.88 9.42 -2.09
CA ILE A 60 1.82 9.26 -0.62
C ILE A 60 3.23 9.04 -0.04
N TYR A 61 4.06 8.24 -0.71
CA TYR A 61 5.41 7.93 -0.28
C TYR A 61 6.34 9.15 -0.40
N GLU A 62 6.36 9.82 -1.55
CA GLU A 62 7.16 11.03 -1.78
C GLU A 62 6.79 12.17 -0.83
N ALA A 63 5.51 12.26 -0.42
CA ALA A 63 5.06 13.20 0.59
C ALA A 63 5.44 12.81 2.04
N GLY A 64 6.10 11.66 2.26
CA GLY A 64 6.44 11.14 3.58
C GLY A 64 5.22 10.65 4.39
N ASN A 65 4.08 10.44 3.73
CA ASN A 65 2.80 10.17 4.37
C ASN A 65 2.44 8.68 4.44
N LEU A 66 3.27 7.79 3.90
CA LEU A 66 3.02 6.34 3.92
C LEU A 66 2.72 5.77 5.33
N PRO A 67 3.46 6.15 6.39
CA PRO A 67 3.13 5.70 7.75
C PRO A 67 1.76 6.21 8.21
N LYS A 68 1.42 7.47 7.86
CA LYS A 68 0.15 8.05 8.27
C LYS A 68 -1.02 7.37 7.58
N GLU A 69 -0.89 7.13 6.28
CA GLU A 69 -1.91 6.44 5.49
C GLU A 69 -2.08 4.99 5.95
N ALA A 70 -0.98 4.31 6.29
CA ALA A 70 -1.03 2.99 6.89
C ALA A 70 -1.88 2.96 8.17
N GLN A 71 -1.79 3.99 9.01
CA GLN A 71 -2.62 4.14 10.21
C GLN A 71 -4.08 4.51 9.87
N VAL A 72 -4.35 5.22 8.78
CA VAL A 72 -5.73 5.48 8.31
C VAL A 72 -6.40 4.16 7.92
N ILE A 73 -5.70 3.32 7.15
CA ILE A 73 -6.20 2.01 6.70
C ILE A 73 -6.27 1.02 7.87
N CYS A 74 -5.30 1.08 8.79
CA CYS A 74 -5.25 0.27 10.00
C CYS A 74 -5.08 1.14 11.25
N PRO A 75 -6.20 1.61 11.86
CA PRO A 75 -6.15 2.50 13.03
C PRO A 75 -5.47 1.92 14.27
N GLN A 76 -5.36 0.59 14.35
CA GLN A 76 -4.72 -0.10 15.47
C GLN A 76 -3.20 -0.24 15.31
N LEU A 77 -2.64 0.14 14.16
CA LEU A 77 -1.22 0.09 13.90
C LEU A 77 -0.48 1.17 14.71
N ASP A 78 0.46 0.74 15.55
CA ASP A 78 1.39 1.66 16.19
C ASP A 78 2.59 1.94 15.28
N ILE A 79 2.46 2.97 14.46
CA ILE A 79 3.49 3.41 13.53
C ILE A 79 4.75 3.96 14.22
N SER A 80 4.65 4.34 15.50
CA SER A 80 5.78 4.86 16.28
C SER A 80 6.76 3.76 16.68
N SER A 81 6.27 2.51 16.73
CA SER A 81 7.06 1.32 17.06
C SER A 81 7.82 0.73 15.87
N LEU A 82 7.59 1.27 14.67
CA LEU A 82 8.11 0.75 13.41
C LEU A 82 9.37 1.51 12.98
N GLU A 83 10.38 0.76 12.58
CA GLU A 83 11.65 1.31 12.06
C GLU A 83 11.42 2.03 10.72
N SER A 84 12.23 3.04 10.41
CA SER A 84 12.01 3.87 9.23
C SER A 84 12.30 3.17 7.90
N ASP A 85 13.22 2.21 7.91
CA ASP A 85 13.65 1.42 6.74
C ASP A 85 12.52 0.53 6.19
N ILE A 86 11.64 0.02 7.06
CA ILE A 86 10.56 -0.86 6.64
C ILE A 86 9.59 -0.19 5.67
N TRP A 87 9.51 1.14 5.69
CA TRP A 87 8.59 1.91 4.84
C TRP A 87 9.01 1.92 3.39
N ASP A 88 10.32 1.86 3.08
CA ASP A 88 10.82 1.74 1.70
C ASP A 88 10.47 0.36 1.13
N ASP A 89 10.72 -0.70 1.89
CA ASP A 89 10.35 -2.06 1.47
C ASP A 89 8.83 -2.23 1.34
N LEU A 90 8.05 -1.63 2.25
CA LEU A 90 6.61 -1.62 2.16
C LEU A 90 6.13 -0.87 0.93
N TYR A 91 6.72 0.30 0.63
CA TYR A 91 6.45 1.07 -0.60
C TYR A 91 6.64 0.22 -1.86
N GLN A 92 7.77 -0.47 -1.96
CA GLN A 92 8.08 -1.36 -3.09
C GLN A 92 7.11 -2.55 -3.22
N TYR A 93 6.46 -2.93 -2.12
CA TYR A 93 5.41 -3.95 -2.16
C TYR A 93 4.06 -3.36 -2.59
N VAL A 94 3.62 -2.27 -1.94
CA VAL A 94 2.28 -1.71 -2.16
C VAL A 94 2.13 -1.10 -3.54
N THR A 95 3.18 -0.50 -4.09
CA THR A 95 3.17 0.01 -5.46
C THR A 95 3.15 -1.17 -6.43
N LYS A 96 3.97 -2.22 -6.27
CA LYS A 96 3.95 -3.40 -7.17
C LYS A 96 2.59 -4.09 -7.25
N TYR A 97 1.92 -4.23 -6.11
CA TYR A 97 0.63 -4.92 -6.00
C TYR A 97 -0.54 -3.95 -5.78
N ALA A 98 -0.38 -2.69 -6.18
CA ALA A 98 -1.40 -1.65 -6.13
C ALA A 98 -2.65 -2.04 -6.92
N LEU A 99 -3.72 -1.24 -6.82
CA LEU A 99 -5.00 -1.48 -7.51
C LEU A 99 -4.83 -1.81 -9.01
N ASP A 100 -4.03 -1.00 -9.70
CA ASP A 100 -3.64 -1.08 -11.11
C ASP A 100 -2.30 -1.81 -11.34
N GLY A 101 -1.72 -2.37 -10.29
CA GLY A 101 -0.46 -3.11 -10.31
C GLY A 101 -0.63 -4.61 -10.62
N VAL A 102 0.47 -5.35 -10.48
CA VAL A 102 0.56 -6.80 -10.78
C VAL A 102 -0.47 -7.56 -9.96
N ALA A 103 -1.33 -8.35 -10.60
CA ALA A 103 -2.28 -9.22 -9.90
C ALA A 103 -1.52 -10.25 -9.03
N PRO A 104 -1.90 -10.44 -7.75
CA PRO A 104 -1.25 -11.44 -6.90
C PRO A 104 -1.51 -12.84 -7.47
N SER A 105 -0.45 -13.64 -7.58
CA SER A 105 -0.55 -15.03 -8.04
C SER A 105 -0.98 -15.93 -6.88
N GLY A 106 -2.29 -16.01 -6.61
CA GLY A 106 -2.87 -17.02 -5.72
C GLY A 106 -4.07 -16.55 -4.89
N CYS A 107 -5.05 -17.44 -4.67
CA CYS A 107 -6.26 -17.19 -3.86
C CYS A 107 -6.01 -17.13 -2.34
N ASN A 108 -4.76 -17.16 -1.87
CA ASN A 108 -4.38 -17.26 -0.45
C ASN A 108 -3.53 -16.07 0.04
N ASP A 109 -3.43 -15.00 -0.72
CA ASP A 109 -2.64 -13.82 -0.35
C ASP A 109 -3.42 -12.71 0.37
#